data_AF-A0A4Q6BAQ7-F1
#
_entry.id   AF-A0A4Q6BAQ7-F1
#
_cell.length_a   1.000
_cell.length_b   1.000
_cell.length_c   1.000
_cell.angle_alpha   90.00
_cell.angle_beta   90.00
_cell.angle_gamma   90.00
#
_symmetry.space_group_name_H-M   'P 1'
#
loop_
_entity.id
_entity.type
_entity.pdbx_description
1 polymer ?
#
loop_
_entity_poly.entity_id
_entity_poly.type
_entity_poly.pdbx_seq_one_letter_code
_entity_poly.pdbx_strand_id
1 'polypeptide(L)'
;AWNEAVQVNDFFTLQKLHTELAAFSPSRPYDLVYYDAFAPSAQPELWTKEVFEKLYGMMRTNGVLVTYCSKGDVRRALQAAGFSVEKVPGPPGKREMLRALKA
;
A
#
# COMPACT_ATOMS: atom_id res chain seq x y z
N ALA A 1 -18.78 5.04 -11.59
CA ALA A 1 -18.12 6.23 -12.13
C ALA A 1 -16.73 6.41 -11.50
N TRP A 2 -16.02 7.51 -11.80
CA TRP A 2 -14.86 7.97 -11.02
C TRP A 2 -15.32 8.92 -9.91
N ASN A 3 -14.55 9.02 -8.84
CA ASN A 3 -14.75 9.91 -7.69
C ASN A 3 -16.07 9.73 -6.93
N GLU A 4 -16.76 8.61 -7.17
CA GLU A 4 -18.04 8.28 -6.55
C GLU A 4 -17.97 6.87 -5.97
N ALA A 5 -18.62 6.68 -4.82
CA ALA A 5 -18.84 5.36 -4.24
C ALA A 5 -19.95 4.65 -5.03
N VAL A 6 -19.62 3.49 -5.61
CA VAL A 6 -20.55 2.65 -6.35
C VAL A 6 -20.80 1.40 -5.55
N GLN A 7 -22.04 1.19 -5.12
CA GLN A 7 -22.44 -0.07 -4.49
C GLN A 7 -22.46 -1.18 -5.55
N VAL A 8 -21.68 -2.24 -5.30
CA VAL A 8 -21.61 -3.42 -6.17
C VAL A 8 -22.60 -4.47 -5.69
N ASN A 9 -22.75 -4.63 -4.38
CA ASN A 9 -23.77 -5.43 -3.70
C ASN A 9 -23.96 -4.96 -2.24
N ASP A 10 -24.77 -5.66 -1.45
CA ASP A 10 -25.10 -5.31 -0.05
C ASP A 10 -23.89 -5.24 0.90
N PHE A 11 -22.76 -5.86 0.53
CA PHE A 11 -21.57 -5.97 1.36
C PHE A 11 -20.33 -5.34 0.72
N PHE A 12 -20.44 -4.78 -0.48
CA PHE A 12 -19.28 -4.28 -1.22
C PHE A 12 -19.59 -2.99 -1.97
N THR A 13 -18.84 -1.95 -1.63
CA THR A 13 -18.86 -0.64 -2.26
C THR A 13 -17.46 -0.32 -2.78
N LEU A 14 -17.38 0.05 -4.06
CA LEU A 14 -16.13 0.41 -4.70
C LEU A 14 -16.11 1.92 -4.97
N GLN A 15 -15.08 2.60 -4.49
CA GLN A 15 -14.79 3.98 -4.89
C GLN A 15 -13.46 4.00 -5.64
N LYS A 16 -13.49 4.49 -6.88
CA LYS A 16 -12.30 4.72 -7.69
C LYS A 16 -12.00 6.20 -7.69
N LEU A 17 -10.79 6.59 -7.36
CA LEU A 17 -10.38 7.99 -7.33
C LEU A 17 -9.41 8.27 -8.46
N HIS A 18 -9.65 9.32 -9.24
CA HIS A 18 -8.69 9.79 -10.25
C HIS A 18 -7.86 10.91 -9.62
N THR A 19 -6.78 10.52 -8.95
CA THR A 19 -5.88 11.44 -8.24
C THR A 19 -4.50 10.83 -8.14
N GLU A 20 -3.50 11.67 -7.91
CA GLU A 20 -2.18 11.23 -7.48
C GLU A 20 -2.21 10.80 -6.02
N LEU A 21 -1.38 9.81 -5.66
CA LEU A 21 -1.24 9.36 -4.28
C LEU A 21 -0.71 10.49 -3.38
N ALA A 22 0.15 11.37 -3.90
CA ALA A 22 0.70 12.51 -3.17
C ALA A 22 -0.38 13.53 -2.76
N ALA A 23 -1.38 13.76 -3.61
CA ALA A 23 -2.50 14.66 -3.35
C ALA A 23 -3.63 13.98 -2.55
N PHE A 24 -3.68 12.65 -2.52
CA PHE A 24 -4.73 11.92 -1.83
C PHE A 24 -4.64 12.05 -0.30
N SER A 25 -5.78 12.24 0.34
CA SER A 25 -5.95 12.18 1.80
C SER A 25 -7.32 11.59 2.11
N PRO A 26 -7.41 10.46 2.81
CA PRO A 26 -8.69 9.84 3.11
C PRO A 26 -9.37 10.52 4.31
N SER A 27 -10.70 10.49 4.34
CA SER A 27 -11.49 10.98 5.48
C SER A 27 -11.50 10.01 6.67
N ARG A 28 -11.12 8.75 6.45
CA ARG A 28 -11.02 7.70 7.46
C ARG A 28 -9.79 6.85 7.22
N PRO A 29 -9.13 6.34 8.26
CA PRO A 29 -7.94 5.51 8.07
C PRO A 29 -8.32 4.10 7.60
N TYR A 30 -7.42 3.48 6.84
CA TYR A 30 -7.60 2.15 6.24
C TYR A 30 -7.03 1.02 7.11
N ASP A 31 -7.71 -0.12 7.10
CA ASP A 31 -7.23 -1.35 7.75
C ASP A 31 -6.28 -2.16 6.84
N LEU A 32 -6.43 -2.06 5.52
CA LEU A 32 -5.65 -2.83 4.55
C LEU A 32 -5.30 -1.99 3.32
N VAL A 33 -4.04 -2.06 2.88
CA VAL A 33 -3.53 -1.44 1.67
C VAL A 33 -2.91 -2.51 0.77
N TYR A 34 -3.49 -2.68 -0.42
CA TYR A 34 -2.87 -3.44 -1.50
C TYR A 34 -2.01 -2.49 -2.33
N TYR A 35 -0.69 -2.53 -2.11
CA TYR A 35 0.24 -1.63 -2.78
C TYR A 35 0.81 -2.28 -4.05
N ASP A 36 0.23 -1.90 -5.18
CA ASP A 36 0.50 -2.49 -6.50
C ASP A 36 0.85 -1.41 -7.54
N ALA A 37 1.98 -0.73 -7.31
CA ALA A 37 2.59 0.17 -8.29
C ALA A 37 3.46 -0.60 -9.29
N PHE A 38 3.80 0.03 -10.42
CA PHE A 38 4.82 -0.53 -11.31
C PHE A 38 6.16 -0.70 -10.59
N ALA A 39 6.98 -1.62 -11.08
CA ALA A 39 8.23 -2.00 -10.42
C ALA A 39 9.10 -0.78 -10.10
N PRO A 40 9.93 -0.80 -9.04
CA PRO A 40 10.77 0.34 -8.66
C PRO A 40 11.72 0.86 -9.75
N SER A 41 12.04 0.03 -10.75
CA SER A 41 12.85 0.46 -11.90
C SER A 41 12.07 1.27 -12.94
N ALA A 42 10.74 1.17 -12.94
CA ALA A 42 9.86 1.88 -13.87
C ALA A 42 9.23 3.13 -13.23
N GLN A 43 8.90 3.07 -11.94
CA GLN A 43 8.32 4.19 -11.19
C GLN A 43 8.98 4.36 -9.80
N PRO A 44 10.28 4.68 -9.72
CA PRO A 44 11.02 4.77 -8.46
C PRO A 44 10.41 5.75 -7.45
N GLU A 45 9.79 6.83 -7.93
CA GLU A 45 9.17 7.88 -7.15
C GLU A 45 8.03 7.41 -6.24
N LEU A 46 7.40 6.27 -6.55
CA LEU A 46 6.34 5.70 -5.73
C LEU A 46 6.89 4.87 -4.56
N TRP A 47 8.15 4.42 -4.61
CA TRP A 47 8.74 3.48 -3.64
C TRP A 47 9.62 4.15 -2.57
N THR A 48 9.47 5.46 -2.38
CA THR A 48 10.30 6.22 -1.44
C THR A 48 9.77 6.11 -0.01
N LYS A 49 10.62 6.48 0.95
CA LYS A 49 10.24 6.58 2.36
C LYS A 49 9.05 7.52 2.55
N GLU A 50 9.04 8.67 1.88
CA GLU A 50 8.03 9.72 2.03
C GLU A 50 6.65 9.22 1.59
N VAL A 51 6.59 8.43 0.51
CA VAL A 51 5.34 7.79 0.07
C VAL A 51 4.85 6.79 1.11
N PHE A 52 5.75 5.97 1.66
CA PHE A 52 5.37 5.01 2.69
C PHE A 52 5.00 5.68 4.02
N GLU A 53 5.59 6.81 4.41
CA GLU A 53 5.18 7.60 5.58
C GLU A 53 3.78 8.15 5.41
N LYS A 54 3.46 8.65 4.20
CA LYS A 54 2.11 9.12 3.88
C LYS A 54 1.10 7.97 4.02
N LEU A 55 1.39 6.79 3.46
CA LEU A 55 0.56 5.59 3.61
C LEU A 55 0.43 5.14 5.07
N TYR A 56 1.52 5.17 5.83
CA TYR A 56 1.52 4.87 7.27
C TYR A 56 0.54 5.81 8.01
N GLY A 57 0.54 7.11 7.69
CA GLY A 57 -0.40 8.08 8.22
C GLY A 57 -1.86 7.82 7.86
N MET A 58 -2.13 7.25 6.69
CA MET A 58 -3.48 6.90 6.22
C MET A 58 -4.03 5.60 6.82
N MET A 59 -3.24 4.83 7.55
CA MET A 59 -3.63 3.51 8.04
C MET A 59 -3.97 3.50 9.53
N ARG A 60 -4.83 2.58 9.95
CA ARG A 60 -5.12 2.32 11.36
C ARG A 60 -3.96 1.58 12.04
N THR A 61 -3.85 1.69 13.35
CA THR A 61 -3.05 0.76 14.16
C THR A 61 -3.55 -0.66 13.91
N ASN A 62 -2.63 -1.61 13.82
CA ASN A 62 -2.81 -2.98 13.31
C ASN A 62 -3.19 -3.08 11.83
N GLY A 63 -3.14 -1.97 11.08
CA GLY A 63 -3.37 -1.98 9.64
C GLY A 63 -2.23 -2.65 8.88
N VAL A 64 -2.56 -3.30 7.77
CA VAL A 64 -1.61 -4.09 6.98
C VAL A 64 -1.43 -3.49 5.59
N LEU A 65 -0.19 -3.35 5.14
CA LEU A 65 0.16 -3.09 3.75
C LEU A 65 0.83 -4.33 3.18
N VAL A 66 0.40 -4.76 2.00
CA VAL A 66 1.07 -5.84 1.27
C VAL A 66 1.49 -5.37 -0.11
N THR A 67 2.63 -5.86 -0.58
CA THR A 67 3.11 -5.59 -1.94
C THR A 67 3.86 -6.79 -2.49
N TYR A 68 3.76 -7.00 -3.80
CA TYR A 68 4.50 -8.06 -4.48
C TYR A 68 6.02 -7.83 -4.47
N CYS A 69 6.47 -6.59 -4.26
CA CYS A 69 7.86 -6.20 -4.42
C CYS A 69 8.67 -6.54 -3.17
N SER A 70 9.64 -7.46 -3.31
CA SER A 70 10.51 -7.93 -2.23
C SER A 70 11.94 -7.38 -2.29
N LYS A 71 12.17 -6.30 -3.06
CA LYS A 71 13.48 -5.64 -3.14
C LYS A 71 13.92 -5.09 -1.77
N GLY A 72 15.22 -5.15 -1.51
CA GLY A 72 15.81 -4.69 -0.24
C GLY A 72 15.55 -3.21 0.06
N ASP A 73 15.61 -2.36 -0.96
CA ASP A 73 15.38 -0.91 -0.81
C ASP A 73 13.94 -0.60 -0.43
N VAL A 74 12.97 -1.30 -1.03
CA VAL A 74 11.55 -1.18 -0.67
C VAL A 74 11.32 -1.58 0.78
N ARG A 75 11.92 -2.71 1.22
CA ARG A 75 11.85 -3.12 2.62
C ARG A 75 12.41 -2.05 3.56
N ARG A 76 13.58 -1.49 3.24
CA ARG A 76 14.21 -0.44 4.06
C ARG A 76 13.36 0.83 4.11
N ALA A 77 12.76 1.23 3.00
CA ALA A 77 11.89 2.39 2.93
C ALA A 77 10.61 2.20 3.77
N LEU A 78 9.96 1.03 3.70
CA LEU A 78 8.83 0.69 4.56
C LEU A 78 9.19 0.71 6.06
N GLN A 79 10.35 0.14 6.42
CA GLN A 79 10.84 0.16 7.80
C GLN A 79 11.14 1.59 8.28
N ALA A 80 11.77 2.40 7.44
CA ALA A 80 12.08 3.79 7.74
C ALA A 80 10.82 4.67 7.87
N ALA A 81 9.71 4.27 7.24
CA ALA A 81 8.41 4.90 7.41
C ALA A 81 7.65 4.48 8.68
N GLY A 82 8.19 3.53 9.46
CA GLY A 82 7.63 3.08 10.73
C GLY A 82 6.92 1.72 10.70
N PHE A 83 6.84 1.05 9.55
CA PHE A 83 6.23 -0.27 9.48
C PHE A 83 7.12 -1.37 10.08
N SER A 84 6.48 -2.33 10.74
CA SER A 84 7.09 -3.63 11.02
C SER A 84 6.97 -4.52 9.78
N VAL A 85 8.10 -4.86 9.15
CA VAL A 85 8.10 -5.52 7.83
C VAL A 85 8.66 -6.94 7.91
N GLU A 86 7.91 -7.88 7.35
CA GLU A 86 8.29 -9.27 7.20
C GLU A 86 8.25 -9.71 5.73
N LYS A 87 9.06 -10.72 5.41
CA LYS A 87 9.01 -11.43 4.13
C LYS A 87 8.11 -12.62 4.29
N VAL A 88 7.14 -12.76 3.40
CA VAL A 88 6.23 -13.91 3.37
C VAL A 88 6.35 -14.63 2.02
N PRO A 89 5.96 -15.92 1.93
CA PRO A 89 5.95 -16.64 0.67
C PRO A 89 5.15 -15.90 -0.40
N GLY A 90 5.72 -15.78 -1.60
CA GLY A 90 5.02 -15.17 -2.74
C GLY A 90 3.97 -16.11 -3.36
N PRO A 91 3.10 -15.57 -4.23
CA PRO A 91 2.21 -16.39 -5.06
C PRO A 91 3.02 -17.28 -6.04
N PRO A 92 2.38 -18.28 -6.70
CA PRO A 92 3.05 -19.13 -7.68
C PRO A 92 3.91 -18.33 -8.67
N GLY A 93 5.20 -18.68 -8.78
CA GLY A 93 6.16 -17.98 -9.62
C GLY A 93 6.94 -16.84 -8.93
N LYS A 94 6.65 -16.50 -7.66
CA LYS A 94 7.43 -15.55 -6.86
C LYS A 94 7.89 -16.17 -5.55
N ARG A 95 9.18 -16.04 -5.25
CA ARG A 95 9.77 -16.60 -4.01
C ARG A 95 9.23 -15.91 -2.76
N GLU A 96 9.22 -14.59 -2.74
CA GLU A 96 8.87 -13.78 -1.56
C GLU A 96 8.11 -12.52 -1.96
N MET A 97 7.24 -12.07 -1.07
CA MET A 97 6.58 -10.76 -1.09
C MET A 97 6.71 -10.10 0.30
N LEU A 98 6.35 -8.82 0.41
CA LEU A 98 6.42 -8.10 1.69
C LEU A 98 5.03 -7.90 2.31
N ARG A 99 4.98 -8.05 3.64
CA ARG A 99 3.88 -7.64 4.49
C ARG A 99 4.41 -6.64 5.52
N ALA A 100 3.74 -5.50 5.64
CA ALA A 100 4.12 -4.39 6.49
C ALA A 100 2.97 -4.07 7.44
N LEU A 101 3.20 -4.22 8.74
CA LEU A 101 2.24 -3.96 9.80
C LEU A 101 2.48 -2.58 10.41
N LYS A 102 1.43 -1.78 10.56
CA LYS A 102 1.43 -0.59 11.41
C LYS A 102 1.14 -1.02 12.85
N ALA A 103 2.17 -1.10 13.68
CA ALA A 103 2.04 -1.46 15.10
C ALA A 103 1.55 -0.28 15.96
#